data_AF-A0A5C4N6E0-F1
#
_entry.id   AF-A0A5C4N6E0-F1
#
_cell.length_a   1.000
_cell.length_b   1.000
_cell.length_c   1.000
_cell.angle_alpha   90.00
_cell.angle_beta   90.00
_cell.angle_gamma   90.00
#
_symmetry.space_group_name_H-M   'P 1'
#
loop_
_entity.id
_entity.type
_entity.pdbx_description
1 polymer ?
#
loop_
_entity_poly.entity_id
_entity_poly.type
_entity_poly.pdbx_seq_one_letter_code
_entity_poly.pdbx_strand_id
1 'polypeptide(L)'
;MQKAYFWHGLWHILCVSLDGQSERLLVSARRDAEGGDKPREFRTANGLISFLYSLGFRTVMVPMEEGGRISHNLLHHGQTRS
;
A
#
# COMPACT_ATOMS: atom_id res chain seq x y z
N MET A 1 26.10 -19.01 -0.58
CA MET A 1 25.45 -17.69 -0.69
C MET A 1 24.04 -17.88 -1.20
N GLN A 2 23.02 -17.68 -0.37
CA GLN A 2 21.63 -17.75 -0.80
C GLN A 2 21.32 -16.45 -1.56
N LYS A 3 21.02 -16.53 -2.87
CA LYS A 3 20.50 -15.39 -3.63
C LYS A 3 19.15 -15.03 -3.03
N ALA A 4 19.10 -13.94 -2.27
CA ALA A 4 17.83 -13.43 -1.79
C ALA A 4 17.05 -12.92 -3.00
N TYR A 5 15.92 -13.58 -3.30
CA TYR A 5 15.00 -13.19 -4.34
C TYR A 5 14.26 -11.92 -3.88
N PHE A 6 14.76 -10.75 -4.29
CA PHE A 6 14.12 -9.48 -4.01
C PHE A 6 13.24 -9.06 -5.19
N TRP A 7 11.94 -8.92 -4.92
CA TRP A 7 10.99 -8.40 -5.90
C TRP A 7 10.97 -6.86 -5.82
N HIS A 8 11.45 -6.25 -6.89
CA HIS A 8 11.47 -4.81 -7.09
C HIS A 8 10.38 -4.39 -8.07
N GLY A 9 9.82 -3.21 -7.84
CA GLY A 9 8.74 -2.63 -8.61
C GLY A 9 8.37 -1.27 -8.02
N LEU A 10 7.44 -0.56 -8.63
CA LEU A 10 6.90 0.70 -8.10
C LEU A 10 5.41 0.53 -7.82
N TRP A 11 5.04 0.55 -6.54
CA TRP A 11 3.65 0.47 -6.13
C TRP A 11 3.20 1.77 -5.45
N HIS A 12 1.95 2.13 -5.71
CA HIS A 12 1.22 3.19 -5.03
C HIS A 12 0.01 2.61 -4.32
N ILE A 13 -0.43 3.25 -3.24
CA ILE A 13 -1.66 2.89 -2.53
C ILE A 13 -2.69 3.98 -2.78
N LEU A 14 -3.90 3.55 -3.13
CA LEU A 14 -5.05 4.43 -3.25
C LEU A 14 -6.08 4.00 -2.20
N CYS A 15 -6.63 4.98 -1.48
CA CYS A 15 -7.81 4.79 -0.68
C CYS A 15 -9.03 5.00 -1.57
N VAL A 16 -9.89 3.99 -1.66
CA VAL A 16 -11.11 4.04 -2.47
C VAL A 16 -12.29 4.19 -1.52
N SER A 17 -13.22 5.11 -1.82
CA SER A 17 -14.46 5.23 -1.06
C SER A 17 -15.29 3.94 -1.15
N LEU A 18 -16.16 3.71 -0.16
CA LEU A 18 -16.98 2.49 -0.10
C LEU A 18 -17.90 2.31 -1.32
N ASP A 19 -18.30 3.41 -1.96
CA ASP A 19 -19.10 3.43 -3.19
C ASP A 19 -18.25 3.30 -4.48
N GLY A 20 -16.92 3.22 -4.35
CA GLY A 20 -15.99 3.15 -5.47
C GLY A 20 -15.86 4.43 -6.29
N GLN A 21 -16.53 5.52 -5.93
CA GLN A 21 -16.63 6.72 -6.79
C GLN A 21 -15.45 7.69 -6.63
N SER A 22 -14.71 7.58 -5.54
CA SER A 22 -13.57 8.46 -5.29
C SER A 22 -12.33 7.68 -4.88
N GLU A 23 -11.19 8.14 -5.39
CA GLU A 23 -9.89 7.59 -5.03
C GLU A 23 -8.99 8.71 -4.52
N ARG A 24 -8.23 8.42 -3.46
CA ARG A 24 -7.22 9.33 -2.92
C ARG A 24 -5.89 8.63 -2.86
N LEU A 25 -4.86 9.25 -3.44
CA LEU A 25 -3.51 8.74 -3.43
C LEU A 25 -2.87 8.91 -2.05
N LEU A 26 -2.20 7.87 -1.55
CA LEU A 26 -1.39 7.99 -0.34
C LEU A 26 -0.16 8.85 -0.65
N VAL A 27 0.00 9.94 0.11
CA VAL A 27 1.13 10.86 -0.02
C VAL A 27 2.08 10.72 1.15
N SER A 28 3.32 11.14 0.97
CA SER A 28 4.31 11.19 2.04
C SER A 28 4.10 12.43 2.89
N ALA A 29 4.38 12.33 4.19
CA ALA A 29 4.26 13.47 5.11
C ALA A 29 5.24 14.61 4.80
N ARG A 30 6.32 14.33 4.05
CA ARG A 30 7.26 15.35 3.60
C ARG A 30 6.80 15.89 2.25
N ARG A 31 6.63 17.20 2.17
CA ARG A 31 6.35 17.89 0.91
C ARG A 31 7.57 17.85 0.00
N ASP A 32 7.34 17.98 -1.31
CA ASP A 32 8.42 18.13 -2.27
C ASP A 32 9.11 19.50 -2.13
N ALA A 33 10.13 19.74 -2.96
CA ALA A 33 10.91 20.97 -2.94
C ALA A 33 10.08 22.23 -3.26
N GLU A 34 8.93 22.05 -3.92
CA GLU A 34 8.01 23.12 -4.34
C GLU A 34 6.83 23.25 -3.37
N GLY A 35 6.81 22.46 -2.29
CA GLY A 35 5.75 22.47 -1.29
C GLY A 35 4.50 21.69 -1.72
N GLY A 36 4.59 20.85 -2.75
CA GLY A 36 3.55 19.94 -3.21
C GLY A 36 3.50 18.63 -2.44
N ASP A 37 2.37 17.94 -2.58
CA ASP A 37 2.17 16.61 -2.04
C ASP A 37 2.90 15.58 -2.90
N LYS A 38 3.78 14.79 -2.28
CA LYS A 38 4.53 13.75 -2.97
C LYS A 38 3.87 12.38 -2.79
N PRO A 39 3.55 11.64 -3.87
CA PRO A 39 3.08 10.26 -3.78
C PRO A 39 4.00 9.39 -2.92
N ARG A 40 3.40 8.55 -2.07
CA ARG A 40 4.17 7.55 -1.32
C ARG A 40 4.44 6.35 -2.20
N GLU A 41 5.69 6.23 -2.61
CA GLU A 41 6.19 5.13 -3.43
C GLU A 41 6.72 3.97 -2.59
N PHE A 42 6.41 2.75 -2.99
CA PHE A 42 7.02 1.53 -2.46
C PHE A 42 7.87 0.88 -3.54
N ARG A 43 9.18 0.75 -3.30
CA ARG A 43 10.15 0.21 -4.29
C ARG A 43 10.44 -1.29 -4.15
N THR A 44 9.88 -1.91 -3.12
CA THR A 44 10.04 -3.34 -2.82
C THR A 44 8.71 -3.92 -2.35
N ALA A 45 8.42 -5.16 -2.75
CA ALA A 45 7.24 -5.87 -2.28
C ALA A 45 7.24 -5.99 -0.74
N ASN A 46 8.41 -6.26 -0.14
CA ASN A 46 8.56 -6.35 1.31
C ASN A 46 8.18 -5.04 2.03
N GLY A 47 8.56 -3.89 1.47
CA GLY A 47 8.20 -2.57 2.02
C GLY A 47 6.68 -2.32 1.94
N LEU A 48 6.05 -2.69 0.83
CA LEU A 48 4.60 -2.60 0.65
C LEU A 48 3.86 -3.52 1.64
N ILE A 49 4.28 -4.78 1.74
CA ILE A 49 3.68 -5.78 2.64
C ILE A 49 3.81 -5.34 4.10
N SER A 50 5.00 -4.90 4.52
CA SER A 50 5.24 -4.42 5.89
C SER A 50 4.33 -3.24 6.25
N PHE A 51 4.12 -2.33 5.30
CA PHE A 51 3.22 -1.20 5.49
C PHE A 51 1.76 -1.65 5.61
N LEU A 52 1.25 -2.49 4.71
CA LEU A 52 -0.11 -3.00 4.80
C LEU A 52 -0.35 -3.80 6.09
N TYR A 53 0.63 -4.59 6.53
CA TYR A 53 0.57 -5.28 7.81
C TYR A 53 0.44 -4.30 8.99
N SER A 54 1.16 -3.18 8.96
CA SER A 54 1.05 -2.13 9.99
C SER A 54 -0.32 -1.44 10.03
N LEU A 55 -1.07 -1.47 8.93
CA LEU A 55 -2.45 -0.99 8.87
C LEU A 55 -3.49 -2.03 9.35
N GLY A 56 -3.06 -3.25 9.67
CA GLY A 56 -3.92 -4.33 10.16
C GLY A 56 -4.30 -5.39 9.12
N PHE A 57 -3.82 -5.29 7.87
CA PHE A 57 -4.06 -6.35 6.88
C PHE A 57 -3.31 -7.63 7.26
N ARG A 58 -4.03 -8.76 7.32
CA ARG A 58 -3.44 -10.08 7.64
C ARG A 58 -3.14 -10.94 6.41
N THR A 59 -3.76 -10.61 5.28
CA THR A 59 -3.49 -11.23 3.98
C THR A 59 -3.20 -10.13 2.98
N VAL A 60 -2.06 -10.22 2.31
CA VAL A 60 -1.61 -9.22 1.33
C VAL A 60 -1.31 -9.91 0.01
N MET A 61 -2.08 -9.56 -1.02
CA MET A 61 -1.73 -9.85 -2.42
C MET A 61 -1.05 -8.63 -3.05
N VAL A 62 -0.01 -8.86 -3.85
CA VAL A 62 0.74 -7.82 -4.57
C VAL A 62 0.59 -8.08 -6.07
N PRO A 63 0.13 -7.11 -6.88
CA PRO A 63 0.11 -7.26 -8.33
C PRO A 63 1.56 -7.30 -8.85
N MET A 64 1.88 -8.34 -9.63
CA MET A 64 3.23 -8.59 -10.13
C MET A 64 3.49 -7.96 -11.49
N GLU A 65 2.43 -7.67 -12.25
CA GLU A 65 2.50 -7.06 -13.58
C GLU A 65 2.22 -5.56 -13.51
N GLU A 66 2.86 -4.79 -14.39
CA GLU A 66 2.64 -3.35 -14.52
C GLU A 66 1.18 -3.04 -14.86
N GLY A 67 0.64 -1.99 -14.25
CA GLY A 67 -0.78 -1.63 -14.39
C GLY A 67 -1.74 -2.52 -13.60
N GLY A 68 -1.26 -3.62 -13.01
CA GLY A 68 -2.06 -4.50 -12.16
C GLY A 68 -2.57 -3.78 -10.90
N ARG A 69 -3.82 -4.06 -10.52
CA ARG A 69 -4.47 -3.44 -9.36
C ARG A 69 -5.16 -4.51 -8.51
N ILE A 70 -5.00 -4.39 -7.20
CA ILE A 70 -5.67 -5.23 -6.21
C ILE A 70 -6.23 -4.33 -5.11
N SER A 71 -7.46 -4.59 -4.68
CA SER A 71 -8.10 -3.91 -3.57
C SER A 71 -8.10 -4.80 -2.32
N HIS A 72 -7.72 -4.23 -1.19
CA HIS A 72 -7.81 -4.89 0.13
C HIS A 72 -8.85 -4.16 0.96
N ASN A 73 -9.78 -4.90 1.54
CA ASN A 73 -10.76 -4.37 2.48
C ASN A 73 -10.44 -4.90 3.87
N LEU A 74 -10.29 -4.00 4.84
CA LEU A 74 -10.34 -4.39 6.24
C LEU A 74 -11.81 -4.64 6.56
N LEU A 75 -12.19 -5.90 6.74
CA LEU A 75 -13.41 -6.20 7.47
C LEU A 75 -13.26 -5.55 8.84
N HIS A 76 -14.28 -4.80 9.27
CA HIS A 76 -14.27 -4.14 10.57
C HIS A 76 -14.01 -5.21 11.64
N HIS A 77 -12.77 -5.30 12.12
CA HIS A 77 -12.44 -6.10 13.29
C HIS A 77 -13.16 -5.40 14.44
N GLY A 78 -14.36 -5.87 14.76
CA GLY A 78 -15.04 -5.50 16.00
C GLY A 78 -14.01 -5.63 17.11
N GLN A 79 -13.86 -4.56 17.90
CA GLN A 79 -12.89 -4.49 18.97
C GLN A 79 -12.98 -5.75 19.83
N THR A 80 -12.00 -6.64 19.71
CA THR A 80 -11.80 -7.67 20.72
C THR A 80 -11.22 -6.94 21.92
N ARG A 81 -12.12 -6.39 22.76
CA ARG A 81 -11.80 -5.99 24.12
C ARG A 81 -11.33 -7.26 24.84
N SER A 82 -10.05 -7.35 25.16
CA SER A 82 -9.55 -8.17 26.27
C SER A 82 -9.62 -7.36 27.55
#